data_AF-A0A920VZQ9-F1
#
_entry.id   AF-A0A920VZQ9-F1
#
_cell.length_a   1.000
_cell.length_b   1.000
_cell.length_c   1.000
_cell.angle_alpha   90.00
_cell.angle_beta   90.00
_cell.angle_gamma   90.00
#
_symmetry.space_group_name_H-M   'P 1'
#
loop_
_entity.id
_entity.type
_entity.pdbx_description
1 polymer ?
#
loop_
_entity_poly.entity_id
_entity_poly.type
_entity_poly.pdbx_seq_one_letter_code
_entity_poly.pdbx_strand_id
1 'polypeptide(L)'
;MDSTSRIIKASVTEKRNTLFIAFLLSLLSWAGMVLEFWVLLEFISVPIDVATFIFLFVIVRLAFLLPFPGGIGTVEAALFWAFQSLALPLSAATALIALMRLRDVVILITGAVVLPGLQSPSPKNEAARS
;
A
#
# COMPACT_ATOMS: atom_id res chain seq x y z
N MET A 1 33.42 0.59 -24.24
CA MET A 1 32.14 0.95 -23.59
C MET A 1 30.99 0.06 -24.12
N ASP A 2 31.21 -1.26 -24.23
CA ASP A 2 30.37 -2.15 -25.07
C ASP A 2 30.14 -3.57 -24.49
N SER A 3 30.64 -3.80 -23.27
CA SER A 3 30.45 -5.07 -22.54
C SER A 3 29.19 -5.00 -21.65
N THR A 4 28.95 -3.84 -21.01
CA THR A 4 27.84 -3.62 -20.08
C THR A 4 26.46 -3.66 -20.77
N SER A 5 26.35 -3.17 -22.00
CA SER A 5 25.10 -3.13 -22.78
C SER A 5 24.61 -4.52 -23.21
N ARG A 6 25.54 -5.47 -23.43
CA ARG A 6 25.22 -6.85 -23.84
C ARG A 6 24.72 -7.70 -22.68
N ILE A 7 25.27 -7.49 -21.47
CA ILE A 7 24.86 -8.21 -20.26
C ILE A 7 23.42 -7.83 -19.85
N ILE A 8 23.05 -6.54 -19.99
CA ILE A 8 21.68 -6.07 -19.73
C ILE A 8 20.70 -6.66 -20.75
N LYS A 9 21.04 -6.66 -22.06
CA LYS A 9 20.17 -7.20 -23.11
C LYS A 9 19.97 -8.72 -22.99
N ALA A 10 21.01 -9.47 -22.63
CA ALA A 10 20.91 -10.92 -22.41
C ALA A 10 20.03 -11.24 -21.19
N SER A 11 20.19 -10.50 -20.09
CA SER A 11 19.44 -10.72 -18.84
C SER A 11 17.95 -10.35 -18.95
N VAL A 12 17.60 -9.35 -19.77
CA VAL A 12 16.20 -8.93 -20.02
C VAL A 12 15.44 -9.94 -20.88
N THR A 13 16.13 -10.66 -21.76
CA THR A 13 15.48 -11.60 -22.69
C THR A 13 15.15 -12.92 -22.00
N GLU A 14 16.01 -13.40 -21.11
CA GLU A 14 15.83 -14.66 -20.38
C GLU A 14 14.76 -14.58 -19.27
N LYS A 15 14.55 -13.38 -18.70
CA LYS A 15 13.54 -13.13 -17.66
C LYS A 15 12.38 -12.25 -18.11
N ARG A 16 12.13 -12.15 -19.42
CA ARG A 16 11.02 -11.36 -19.98
C ARG A 16 9.67 -11.72 -19.36
N ASN A 17 9.45 -13.01 -19.10
CA ASN A 17 8.22 -13.48 -18.46
C ASN A 17 8.13 -13.02 -16.99
N THR A 18 9.24 -13.06 -16.25
CA THR A 18 9.31 -12.55 -14.87
C THR A 18 9.10 -11.04 -14.81
N LEU A 19 9.68 -10.28 -15.74
CA LEU A 19 9.47 -8.82 -15.83
C LEU A 19 8.01 -8.50 -16.14
N PHE A 20 7.38 -9.27 -17.03
CA PHE A 20 5.97 -9.11 -17.34
C PHE A 20 5.06 -9.45 -16.16
N ILE A 21 5.36 -10.53 -15.42
CA ILE A 21 4.64 -10.89 -14.19
C ILE A 21 4.83 -9.81 -13.12
N ALA A 22 6.05 -9.31 -12.91
CA ALA A 22 6.30 -8.22 -11.96
C ALA A 22 5.55 -6.93 -12.34
N PHE A 23 5.48 -6.62 -13.64
CA PHE A 23 4.69 -5.49 -14.15
C PHE A 23 3.20 -5.67 -13.88
N LEU A 24 2.65 -6.86 -14.18
CA LEU A 24 1.24 -7.16 -13.91
C LEU A 24 0.93 -7.14 -12.40
N LEU A 25 1.80 -7.70 -11.56
CA LEU A 25 1.65 -7.64 -10.11
C LEU A 25 1.68 -6.20 -9.57
N SER A 26 2.53 -5.35 -10.15
CA SER A 26 2.57 -3.92 -9.81
C SER A 26 1.26 -3.23 -10.18
N LEU A 27 0.74 -3.51 -11.38
CA LEU A 27 -0.54 -2.94 -11.84
C LEU A 27 -1.71 -3.45 -10.99
N LEU A 28 -1.71 -4.73 -10.63
CA LEU A 28 -2.72 -5.34 -9.78
C LEU A 28 -2.67 -4.76 -8.35
N SER A 29 -1.48 -4.47 -7.83
CA SER A 29 -1.30 -3.78 -6.54
C SER A 29 -1.91 -2.38 -6.56
N TRP A 30 -1.69 -1.62 -7.64
CA TRP A 30 -2.33 -0.32 -7.85
C TRP A 30 -3.86 -0.43 -7.95
N ALA A 31 -4.37 -1.37 -8.73
CA ALA A 31 -5.81 -1.60 -8.87
C ALA A 31 -6.44 -2.00 -7.52
N GLY A 32 -5.78 -2.89 -6.77
CA GLY A 32 -6.18 -3.28 -5.43
C GLY A 32 -6.24 -2.09 -4.48
N MET A 33 -5.23 -1.23 -4.49
CA MET A 33 -5.19 -0.02 -3.66
C MET A 33 -6.34 0.96 -3.98
N VAL A 34 -6.65 1.16 -5.26
CA VAL A 34 -7.77 2.03 -5.68
C VAL A 34 -9.11 1.43 -5.28
N LEU A 35 -9.30 0.13 -5.56
CA LEU A 35 -10.53 -0.60 -5.22
C LEU A 35 -10.77 -0.60 -3.72
N GLU A 36 -9.73 -0.83 -2.93
CA GLU A 36 -9.80 -0.81 -1.49
C GLU A 36 -10.29 0.53 -0.95
N PHE A 37 -9.72 1.65 -1.42
CA PHE A 37 -10.16 2.97 -1.00
C PHE A 37 -11.61 3.25 -1.41
N TRP A 38 -12.03 2.76 -2.58
CA TRP A 38 -13.42 2.85 -3.04
C TRP A 38 -14.36 2.11 -2.10
N VAL A 39 -14.04 0.87 -1.75
CA VAL A 39 -14.83 0.04 -0.83
C VAL A 39 -14.95 0.70 0.55
N LEU A 40 -13.87 1.30 1.06
CA LEU A 40 -13.89 2.03 2.34
C LEU A 40 -14.87 3.21 2.32
N LEU A 41 -14.92 3.96 1.22
CA LEU A 41 -15.83 5.09 1.06
C LEU A 41 -17.29 4.64 0.91
N GLU A 42 -17.54 3.56 0.16
CA GLU A 42 -18.89 2.98 0.03
C GLU A 42 -19.41 2.48 1.37
N PHE A 43 -18.54 1.84 2.16
CA PHE A 43 -18.92 1.33 3.48
C PHE A 43 -19.39 2.44 4.44
N ILE A 44 -18.86 3.66 4.27
CA ILE A 44 -19.20 4.83 5.10
C ILE A 44 -20.39 5.60 4.52
N SER A 45 -20.97 5.13 3.40
CA SER A 45 -22.11 5.75 2.72
C SER A 45 -21.87 7.22 2.34
N VAL A 46 -20.61 7.57 2.04
CA VAL A 46 -20.28 8.91 1.51
C VAL A 46 -20.78 8.98 0.07
N PRO A 47 -21.44 10.07 -0.37
CA PRO A 47 -21.79 10.23 -1.77
C PRO A 47 -20.52 10.25 -2.63
N ILE A 48 -20.30 9.16 -3.38
CA ILE A 48 -19.09 8.98 -4.18
C ILE A 48 -19.32 9.56 -5.58
N ASP A 49 -19.03 10.85 -5.72
CA ASP A 49 -18.73 11.41 -7.03
C ASP A 49 -17.29 11.08 -7.45
N VAL A 50 -17.04 10.91 -8.75
CA VAL A 50 -15.71 10.56 -9.28
C VAL A 50 -14.69 11.64 -8.94
N ALA A 51 -15.08 12.93 -8.98
CA ALA A 51 -14.17 14.02 -8.63
C ALA A 51 -13.84 14.00 -7.13
N THR A 52 -14.84 13.77 -6.28
CA THR A 52 -14.65 13.61 -4.83
C THR A 52 -13.74 12.43 -4.50
N PHE A 53 -13.93 11.29 -5.16
CA PHE A 53 -13.07 10.12 -4.99
C PHE A 53 -11.61 10.44 -5.33
N ILE A 54 -11.36 10.98 -6.52
CA ILE A 54 -10.00 11.32 -6.98
C ILE A 54 -9.36 12.34 -6.03
N PHE A 55 -10.10 13.35 -5.61
CA PHE A 55 -9.62 14.36 -4.67
C PHE A 55 -9.21 13.74 -3.34
N LEU A 56 -10.09 12.97 -2.71
CA LEU A 56 -9.79 12.30 -1.43
C LEU A 56 -8.62 11.33 -1.56
N PHE A 57 -8.57 10.55 -2.64
CA PHE A 57 -7.49 9.59 -2.90
C PHE A 57 -6.13 10.30 -3.03
N VAL A 58 -6.07 11.39 -3.80
CA VAL A 58 -4.84 12.19 -3.96
C VAL A 58 -4.41 12.80 -2.65
N ILE A 59 -5.34 13.38 -1.87
CA ILE A 59 -5.03 13.98 -0.57
C ILE A 59 -4.43 12.96 0.40
N VAL A 60 -5.06 11.78 0.53
CA VAL A 60 -4.54 10.70 1.36
C VAL A 60 -3.17 10.26 0.88
N ARG A 61 -2.95 10.15 -0.43
CA ARG A 61 -1.67 9.74 -0.99
C ARG A 61 -0.57 10.76 -0.71
N LEU A 62 -0.87 12.04 -0.89
CA LEU A 62 0.04 13.12 -0.53
C LEU A 62 0.35 13.07 0.96
N ALA A 63 -0.66 12.87 1.82
CA ALA A 63 -0.50 12.76 3.27
C ALA A 63 0.44 11.63 3.70
N PHE A 64 0.41 10.49 3.00
CA PHE A 64 1.35 9.37 3.18
C PHE A 64 2.76 9.63 2.63
N LEU A 65 2.91 10.53 1.66
CA LEU A 65 4.21 10.92 1.11
C LEU A 65 4.93 11.97 1.96
N LEU A 66 4.23 12.62 2.92
CA LEU A 66 4.91 13.48 3.88
C LEU A 66 5.89 12.66 4.73
N PRO A 67 7.03 13.24 5.16
CA PRO A 67 8.10 12.55 5.88
C PRO A 67 7.75 12.20 7.34
N PHE A 68 6.47 11.96 7.64
CA PHE A 68 6.01 11.51 8.94
C PHE A 68 5.87 9.98 8.94
N PRO A 69 6.49 9.27 9.89
CA PRO A 69 6.44 7.81 9.93
C PRO A 69 4.98 7.34 10.04
N GLY A 70 4.53 6.57 9.05
CA GLY A 70 3.17 6.02 8.98
C GLY A 70 2.06 7.05 8.73
N GLY A 71 2.38 8.30 8.38
CA GLY A 71 1.38 9.33 8.13
C GLY A 71 0.50 9.68 9.35
N ILE A 72 0.98 9.39 10.56
CA ILE A 72 0.26 9.68 11.81
C ILE A 72 0.18 11.20 12.00
N GLY A 73 -1.03 11.71 12.20
CA GLY A 73 -1.33 13.14 12.30
C GLY A 73 -1.52 13.82 10.95
N THR A 74 -0.72 13.48 9.93
CA THR A 74 -0.84 14.09 8.60
C THR A 74 -2.06 13.60 7.84
N VAL A 75 -2.33 12.28 7.86
CA VAL A 75 -3.49 11.68 7.19
C VAL A 75 -4.79 12.17 7.84
N GLU A 76 -4.82 12.26 9.16
CA GLU A 76 -5.97 12.77 9.92
C GLU A 76 -6.25 14.23 9.58
N ALA A 77 -5.23 15.10 9.68
CA ALA A 77 -5.38 16.52 9.36
C ALA A 77 -5.80 16.74 7.90
N ALA A 78 -5.19 16.01 6.97
CA ALA A 78 -5.49 16.10 5.55
C ALA A 78 -6.92 15.65 5.23
N LEU A 79 -7.40 14.55 5.84
CA LEU A 79 -8.76 14.07 5.65
C LEU A 79 -9.80 14.97 6.30
N PHE A 80 -9.55 15.46 7.51
CA PHE A 80 -10.44 16.43 8.14
C PHE A 80 -10.55 17.71 7.31
N TRP A 81 -9.43 18.19 6.77
CA TRP A 81 -9.41 19.34 5.88
C TRP A 81 -10.16 19.06 4.57
N ALA A 82 -9.93 17.90 3.94
CA ALA A 82 -10.58 17.53 2.70
C ALA A 82 -12.10 17.37 2.85
N PHE A 83 -12.56 16.70 3.92
CA PHE A 83 -13.98 16.56 4.20
C PHE A 83 -14.64 17.92 4.49
N GLN A 84 -13.96 18.83 5.20
CA GLN A 84 -14.46 20.20 5.36
C GLN A 84 -14.53 20.96 4.03
N SER A 85 -13.51 20.84 3.17
CA SER A 85 -13.49 21.51 1.87
C SER A 85 -14.60 21.03 0.92
N LEU A 86 -15.03 19.77 1.07
CA LEU A 86 -16.09 19.15 0.29
C LEU A 86 -17.47 19.26 0.96
N ALA A 87 -17.58 19.96 2.09
CA ALA A 87 -18.78 20.04 2.91
C ALA A 87 -19.37 18.67 3.31
N LEU A 88 -18.51 17.67 3.49
CA LEU A 88 -18.87 16.32 3.92
C LEU A 88 -18.90 16.22 5.46
N PRO A 89 -19.66 15.26 6.03
CA PRO A 89 -19.71 15.05 7.48
C PRO A 89 -18.34 14.69 8.06
N LEU A 90 -17.93 15.41 9.10
CA LEU A 90 -16.68 15.11 9.85
C LEU A 90 -16.71 13.73 10.52
N SER A 91 -17.90 13.23 10.88
CA SER A 91 -18.09 11.87 11.40
C SER A 91 -17.69 10.79 10.39
N ALA A 92 -17.93 11.03 9.10
CA ALA A 92 -17.50 10.13 8.03
C ALA A 92 -15.96 10.14 7.88
N ALA A 93 -15.31 11.30 8.03
CA ALA A 93 -13.85 11.38 8.06
C ALA A 93 -13.25 10.56 9.20
N THR A 94 -13.81 10.66 10.41
CA THR A 94 -13.36 9.85 11.57
C THR A 94 -13.57 8.36 11.34
N ALA A 95 -14.71 7.96 10.78
CA ALA A 95 -14.98 6.56 10.46
C ALA A 95 -13.98 6.01 9.43
N LEU A 96 -13.66 6.82 8.41
CA LEU A 96 -12.71 6.47 7.36
C LEU A 96 -11.30 6.27 7.93
N ILE A 97 -10.84 7.23 8.74
CA ILE A 97 -9.55 7.14 9.44
C ILE A 97 -9.50 5.89 10.32
N ALA A 98 -10.52 5.66 11.15
CA ALA A 98 -10.56 4.53 12.05
C ALA A 98 -10.50 3.20 11.30
N LEU A 99 -11.25 3.08 10.19
CA LEU A 99 -11.27 1.88 9.37
C LEU A 99 -9.93 1.62 8.66
N MET A 100 -9.30 2.67 8.13
CA MET A 100 -7.95 2.58 7.57
C MET A 100 -6.93 2.13 8.61
N ARG A 101 -6.97 2.69 9.82
CA ARG A 101 -6.04 2.32 10.89
C ARG A 101 -6.28 0.92 11.43
N LEU A 102 -7.54 0.51 11.54
CA LEU A 102 -7.90 -0.86 11.91
C LEU A 102 -7.30 -1.86 10.91
N ARG A 103 -7.43 -1.59 9.61
CA ARG A 103 -6.80 -2.40 8.57
C ARG A 103 -5.29 -2.47 8.74
N ASP A 104 -4.62 -1.32 8.90
CA ASP A 104 -3.16 -1.28 9.03
C ASP A 104 -2.68 -2.11 10.24
N VAL A 105 -3.42 -2.03 11.35
CA VAL A 105 -3.17 -2.85 12.55
C VAL A 105 -3.38 -4.35 12.27
N VAL A 106 -4.44 -4.73 11.57
CA VAL A 106 -4.70 -6.14 11.21
C VAL A 106 -3.56 -6.69 10.34
N ILE A 107 -3.09 -5.91 9.37
CA ILE A 107 -1.95 -6.30 8.50
C ILE A 107 -0.67 -6.42 9.32
N LEU A 108 -0.40 -5.46 10.20
CA LEU A 108 0.78 -5.47 11.07
C LEU A 108 0.78 -6.68 12.01
N ILE A 109 -0.36 -7.00 12.63
CA ILE A 109 -0.51 -8.18 13.51
C ILE A 109 -0.30 -9.45 12.71
N THR A 110 -0.92 -9.57 11.54
CA THR A 110 -0.76 -10.74 10.67
C THR A 110 0.71 -10.94 10.30
N GLY A 111 1.40 -9.89 9.90
CA GLY A 111 2.84 -9.93 9.63
C GLY A 111 3.65 -10.35 10.85
N ALA A 112 3.38 -9.76 12.01
CA ALA A 112 4.06 -10.05 13.27
C ALA A 112 3.87 -11.52 13.72
N VAL A 113 2.70 -12.12 13.45
CA VAL A 113 2.43 -13.53 13.74
C VAL A 113 3.18 -14.47 12.78
N VAL A 114 3.32 -14.10 11.51
CA VAL A 114 3.98 -14.94 10.49
C VAL A 114 5.51 -14.84 10.56
N LEU A 115 6.05 -13.69 10.96
CA LEU A 115 7.49 -13.39 11.04
C LEU A 115 8.31 -14.45 11.83
N PRO A 116 7.91 -14.89 13.04
CA PRO A 116 8.61 -15.93 13.78
C PRO A 116 8.70 -17.27 13.06
N GLY A 117 7.68 -17.62 12.24
CA GLY A 117 7.67 -18.87 11.47
C GLY A 117 8.71 -18.91 10.36
N LEU A 118 9.08 -17.74 9.81
CA LEU A 118 10.09 -17.60 8.76
C LEU A 118 11.53 -17.55 9.31
N GLN A 119 11.70 -17.33 10.62
CA GLN A 119 13.00 -17.32 11.29
C GLN A 119 13.46 -18.72 11.76
N SER A 120 12.70 -19.78 11.43
CA SER A 120 13.08 -21.16 11.70
C SER A 120 14.50 -21.43 11.14
N PRO A 121 15.49 -21.81 11.97
CA PRO A 121 16.86 -22.03 11.51
C PRO A 121 16.89 -23.07 10.39
N SER A 122 17.62 -22.79 9.31
CA SER A 122 17.84 -23.79 8.26
C SER A 122 18.61 -24.99 8.86
N PRO A 123 18.10 -26.23 8.77
CA PRO A 123 18.75 -27.43 9.30
C PRO A 123 20.13 -27.72 8.66
N LYS A 124 20.50 -26.97 7.62
CA LYS A 124 21.80 -27.07 6.96
C LYS A 124 22.98 -26.54 7.79
N ASN A 125 22.74 -25.79 8.88
CA ASN A 125 23.79 -25.22 9.72
C ASN A 125 24.17 -26.10 10.94
N GLU A 126 23.37 -27.14 11.25
CA GLU A 126 23.66 -28.11 12.32
C GLU A 126 24.62 -29.21 11.85
N ALA A 127 24.46 -29.70 10.62
CA ALA A 127 25.33 -30.75 10.06
C ALA A 127 26.77 -30.29 9.73
N ALA A 128 27.05 -28.99 9.77
CA ALA A 128 28.39 -28.42 9.58
C ALA A 128 29.14 -28.18 10.91
N ARG A 129 28.50 -28.46 12.06
CA ARG A 129 29.07 -28.28 13.40
C ARG A 129 29.29 -29.60 14.17
N SER A 130 29.00 -30.76 13.58
CA SER A 130 29.26 -32.09 14.15
C SER A 130 30.46 -32.76 13.51
#